data_AF-A0A9P8EZA6-F1
#
_entry.id   AF-A0A9P8EZA6-F1
#
_cell.length_a   1.000
_cell.length_b   1.000
_cell.length_c   1.000
_cell.angle_alpha   90.00
_cell.angle_beta   90.00
_cell.angle_gamma   90.00
#
_symmetry.space_group_name_H-M   'P 1'
#
loop_
_entity.id
_entity.type
_entity.pdbx_description
1 polymer ?
#
loop_
_entity_poly.entity_id
_entity_poly.type
_entity_poly.pdbx_seq_one_letter_code
_entity_poly.pdbx_strand_id
1 'polypeptide(L)'
;GFEQSIPHQQEKNLPGGGNWVVQKFGGTSVGKFAVDIAQDIVIASLKEHRTAIVCSARSTYTKSEGTTNRLLRAAREAERIGSRKYVDIVDVIRADHIAVAKDTISSADILERYSDCVNAECDNLVKILESAQHLTEVSKRTEDKIVAKGEKLSCLYMTAVLQDRGCNAQYVDLSNVIDFPVGERIDDSFYRNLAASLAKAVHACGDAVPVITGYFGDVPGGLLTQIGRGYTDLCAALVAVGIGASELQIWKEVDGIFTADPRKVPTARLLPSVTPSEAAELT
;
A
#
# COMPACT_ATOMS: atom_id res chain seq x y z
N GLY A 1 -27.56 -18.32 11.75
CA GLY A 1 -27.89 -18.68 10.36
C GLY A 1 -26.81 -18.09 9.49
N PHE A 2 -25.97 -18.94 8.92
CA PHE A 2 -24.85 -18.53 8.08
C PHE A 2 -25.38 -18.22 6.68
N GLU A 3 -25.60 -16.93 6.39
CA GLU A 3 -25.95 -16.48 5.05
C GLU A 3 -24.69 -16.34 4.20
N GLN A 4 -24.50 -17.38 3.39
CA GLN A 4 -24.06 -17.36 1.99
C GLN A 4 -22.85 -16.49 1.65
N SER A 5 -21.70 -17.15 1.51
CA SER A 5 -20.61 -16.71 0.64
C SER A 5 -21.18 -16.29 -0.72
N ILE A 6 -21.06 -15.02 -1.09
CA ILE A 6 -21.52 -14.51 -2.39
C ILE A 6 -20.65 -15.14 -3.48
N PRO A 7 -21.19 -16.00 -4.37
CA PRO A 7 -20.39 -16.61 -5.44
C PRO A 7 -20.15 -15.57 -6.55
N HIS A 8 -18.89 -15.28 -6.83
CA HIS A 8 -18.37 -14.30 -7.79
C HIS A 8 -18.55 -14.72 -9.27
N GLN A 9 -19.71 -15.27 -9.65
CA GLN A 9 -19.91 -15.84 -11.00
C GLN A 9 -20.65 -14.95 -12.00
N GLN A 10 -21.25 -13.82 -11.61
CA GLN A 10 -22.11 -13.04 -12.52
C GLN A 10 -21.46 -11.91 -13.33
N GLU A 11 -20.14 -11.68 -13.23
CA GLU A 11 -19.51 -10.54 -13.92
C GLU A 11 -18.53 -10.91 -15.04
N LYS A 12 -18.31 -12.20 -15.34
CA LYS A 12 -17.37 -12.63 -16.39
C LYS A 12 -17.76 -12.21 -17.82
N ASN A 13 -18.97 -11.68 -18.04
CA ASN A 13 -19.53 -11.45 -19.38
C ASN A 13 -19.97 -10.00 -19.68
N LEU A 14 -19.54 -8.99 -18.91
CA LEU A 14 -19.78 -7.59 -19.30
C LEU A 14 -18.83 -7.16 -20.44
N PRO A 15 -19.31 -6.55 -21.54
CA PRO A 15 -18.45 -6.12 -22.65
C PRO A 15 -17.72 -4.81 -22.30
N GLY A 16 -16.40 -4.78 -22.50
CA GLY A 16 -15.52 -3.67 -22.11
C GLY A 16 -14.83 -3.99 -20.78
N GLY A 17 -13.55 -3.59 -20.64
CA GLY A 17 -12.72 -3.86 -19.45
C GLY A 17 -13.51 -3.77 -18.16
N GLY A 18 -13.44 -4.84 -17.36
CA GLY A 18 -14.38 -5.13 -16.27
C GLY A 18 -14.63 -3.94 -15.36
N ASN A 19 -15.81 -3.92 -14.77
CA ASN A 19 -16.34 -2.93 -13.83
C ASN A 19 -15.47 -2.77 -12.57
N TRP A 20 -14.23 -2.30 -12.73
CA TRP A 20 -13.18 -2.24 -11.72
C TRP A 20 -13.11 -0.86 -11.11
N VAL A 21 -12.99 -0.82 -9.79
CA VAL A 21 -12.62 0.37 -9.02
C VAL A 21 -11.29 0.08 -8.32
N VAL A 22 -10.37 1.04 -8.36
CA VAL A 22 -9.14 1.00 -7.57
C VAL A 22 -9.29 1.90 -6.36
N GLN A 23 -9.11 1.36 -5.16
CA GLN A 23 -9.21 2.12 -3.91
C GLN A 23 -7.84 2.21 -3.25
N LYS A 24 -7.33 3.44 -3.13
CA LYS A 24 -6.05 3.70 -2.48
C LYS A 24 -6.28 4.23 -1.08
N PHE A 25 -5.64 3.61 -0.07
CA PHE A 25 -5.70 4.05 1.31
C PHE A 25 -4.35 4.58 1.81
N GLY A 26 -4.38 5.78 2.40
CA GLY A 26 -3.21 6.37 3.05
C GLY A 26 -2.84 5.67 4.36
N GLY A 27 -1.60 5.86 4.81
CA GLY A 27 -1.08 5.19 6.00
C GLY A 27 -1.86 5.50 7.29
N THR A 28 -2.33 6.74 7.45
CA THR A 28 -3.16 7.13 8.61
C THR A 28 -4.58 6.56 8.51
N SER A 29 -5.14 6.46 7.29
CA SER A 29 -6.43 5.80 7.06
C SER A 29 -6.38 4.33 7.49
N VAL A 30 -5.38 3.57 7.01
CA VAL A 30 -5.19 2.17 7.41
C VAL A 30 -4.88 2.05 8.91
N GLY A 31 -4.21 3.05 9.49
CA GLY A 31 -3.86 3.05 10.92
C GLY A 31 -5.05 3.22 11.86
N LYS A 32 -6.08 3.97 11.45
CA LYS A 32 -7.19 4.36 12.32
C LYS A 32 -8.51 3.67 11.98
N PHE A 33 -8.74 3.39 10.70
CA PHE A 33 -10.06 3.03 10.17
C PHE A 33 -10.04 1.72 9.40
N ALA A 34 -9.11 0.80 9.68
CA ALA A 34 -8.99 -0.45 8.90
C ALA A 34 -10.27 -1.29 8.90
N VAL A 35 -10.98 -1.33 10.04
CA VAL A 35 -12.27 -2.03 10.16
C VAL A 35 -13.34 -1.36 9.31
N ASP A 36 -13.50 -0.04 9.42
CA ASP A 36 -14.48 0.73 8.64
C ASP A 36 -14.15 0.66 7.14
N ILE A 37 -12.87 0.74 6.77
CA ILE A 37 -12.39 0.55 5.39
C ILE A 37 -12.83 -0.82 4.86
N ALA A 38 -12.63 -1.90 5.63
CA ALA A 38 -13.04 -3.22 5.20
C ALA A 38 -14.56 -3.32 4.99
N GLN A 39 -15.35 -2.88 5.97
CA GLN A 39 -16.80 -3.10 5.99
C GLN A 39 -17.58 -2.12 5.13
N ASP A 40 -17.31 -0.83 5.30
CA ASP A 40 -18.17 0.23 4.80
C ASP A 40 -17.70 0.76 3.45
N ILE A 41 -16.44 0.51 3.08
CA ILE A 41 -15.86 0.97 1.81
C ILE A 41 -15.62 -0.20 0.86
N VAL A 42 -14.78 -1.16 1.24
CA VAL A 42 -14.37 -2.26 0.35
C VAL A 42 -15.54 -3.22 0.13
N ILE A 43 -16.08 -3.83 1.19
CA ILE A 43 -17.17 -4.82 1.06
C ILE A 43 -18.43 -4.18 0.46
N ALA A 44 -18.69 -2.91 0.74
CA ALA A 44 -19.76 -2.17 0.08
C ALA A 44 -19.53 -2.02 -1.43
N SER A 45 -18.31 -1.64 -1.85
CA SER A 45 -17.92 -1.52 -3.26
C SER A 45 -18.07 -2.85 -4.03
N LEU A 46 -17.79 -3.99 -3.38
CA LEU A 46 -17.89 -5.32 -3.98
C LEU A 46 -19.31 -5.74 -4.38
N LYS A 47 -20.35 -5.00 -3.96
CA LYS A 47 -21.74 -5.26 -4.37
C LYS A 47 -22.01 -4.82 -5.81
N GLU A 48 -21.27 -3.83 -6.28
CA GLU A 48 -21.51 -3.19 -7.57
C GLU A 48 -20.28 -3.20 -8.46
N HIS A 49 -19.09 -3.51 -7.95
CA HIS A 49 -17.84 -3.43 -8.69
C HIS A 49 -16.86 -4.55 -8.31
N ARG A 50 -15.90 -4.81 -9.18
CA ARG A 50 -14.64 -5.46 -8.79
C ARG A 50 -13.73 -4.42 -8.17
N THR A 51 -13.07 -4.75 -7.06
CA THR A 51 -12.28 -3.76 -6.32
C THR A 51 -10.84 -4.23 -6.16
N ALA A 52 -9.89 -3.37 -6.50
CA ALA A 52 -8.47 -3.56 -6.19
C ALA A 52 -8.01 -2.53 -5.16
N ILE A 53 -7.24 -2.97 -4.17
CA ILE A 53 -6.83 -2.14 -3.03
C ILE A 53 -5.34 -1.83 -3.12
N VAL A 54 -4.96 -0.58 -2.93
CA VAL A 54 -3.56 -0.16 -2.83
C VAL A 54 -3.32 0.52 -1.49
N CYS A 55 -2.39 0.02 -0.68
CA CYS A 55 -2.15 0.56 0.66
C CYS A 55 -0.75 1.17 0.79
N SER A 56 -0.68 2.36 1.39
CA SER A 56 0.57 2.88 1.95
C SER A 56 0.90 2.18 3.28
N ALA A 57 2.12 2.35 3.77
CA ALA A 57 2.55 1.85 5.07
C ALA A 57 1.72 2.46 6.21
N ARG A 58 1.32 1.62 7.18
CA ARG A 58 0.45 2.02 8.30
C ARG A 58 1.09 3.11 9.19
N SER A 59 0.23 3.98 9.73
CA SER A 59 0.60 5.03 10.68
C SER A 59 -0.50 5.24 11.71
N THR A 60 -0.25 4.96 12.99
CA THR A 60 -1.28 4.97 14.05
C THR A 60 -1.89 6.36 14.29
N TYR A 61 -1.08 7.34 14.72
CA TYR A 61 -1.59 8.66 15.13
C TYR A 61 -1.17 9.78 14.19
N THR A 62 0.12 9.87 13.90
CA THR A 62 0.71 10.94 13.09
C THR A 62 1.66 10.37 12.05
N LYS A 63 1.73 11.00 10.86
CA LYS A 63 2.64 10.56 9.79
C LYS A 63 4.09 10.47 10.27
N SER A 64 4.54 11.38 11.14
CA SER A 64 5.89 11.42 11.73
C SER A 64 6.25 10.15 12.52
N GLU A 65 5.27 9.49 13.13
CA GLU A 65 5.45 8.26 13.89
C GLU A 65 5.11 6.98 13.11
N GLY A 66 4.67 7.15 11.86
CA GLY A 66 4.29 6.06 10.97
C GLY A 66 5.45 5.15 10.57
N THR A 67 5.11 3.93 10.14
CA THR A 67 6.08 2.86 9.87
C THR A 67 7.17 3.28 8.89
N THR A 68 6.85 4.01 7.81
CA THR A 68 7.86 4.53 6.86
C THR A 68 8.93 5.39 7.54
N ASN A 69 8.54 6.30 8.44
CA ASN A 69 9.53 7.16 9.12
C ASN A 69 10.36 6.38 10.13
N ARG A 70 9.80 5.34 10.76
CA ARG A 70 10.56 4.40 11.60
C ARG A 70 11.61 3.65 10.76
N LEU A 71 11.22 3.14 9.59
CA LEU A 71 12.09 2.43 8.67
C LEU A 71 13.25 3.31 8.16
N LEU A 72 12.96 4.56 7.80
CA LEU A 72 14.01 5.52 7.41
C LEU A 72 14.97 5.85 8.57
N ARG A 73 14.50 5.87 9.82
CA ARG A 73 15.39 6.00 10.99
C ARG A 73 16.23 4.75 11.18
N ALA A 74 15.66 3.55 11.03
CA ALA A 74 16.40 2.29 11.10
C ALA A 74 17.51 2.23 10.05
N ALA A 75 17.23 2.65 8.81
CA ALA A 75 18.23 2.77 7.75
C ALA A 75 19.42 3.66 8.17
N ARG A 76 19.14 4.88 8.68
CA ARG A 76 20.18 5.80 9.17
C ARG A 76 20.96 5.27 10.37
N GLU A 77 20.33 4.48 11.25
CA GLU A 77 21.03 3.83 12.36
C GLU A 77 21.93 2.69 11.85
N ALA A 78 21.55 2.00 10.77
CA ALA A 78 22.37 0.95 10.16
C ALA A 78 23.68 1.49 9.56
N GLU A 79 23.69 2.74 9.07
CA GLU A 79 24.92 3.40 8.58
C GLU A 79 25.95 3.66 9.68
N ARG A 80 25.54 3.64 10.95
CA ARG A 80 26.44 3.87 12.09
C ARG A 80 27.09 2.56 12.53
N ILE A 81 28.39 2.46 12.37
CA ILE A 81 29.19 1.31 12.80
C ILE A 81 28.94 0.99 14.27
N GLY A 82 28.58 -0.26 14.58
CA GLY A 82 28.33 -0.74 15.93
C GLY A 82 26.97 -0.37 16.54
N SER A 83 26.14 0.45 15.88
CA SER A 83 24.78 0.72 16.36
C SER A 83 23.90 -0.51 16.20
N ARG A 84 23.15 -0.89 17.23
CA ARG A 84 22.08 -1.92 17.15
C ARG A 84 20.67 -1.32 17.27
N LYS A 85 20.56 0.01 17.32
CA LYS A 85 19.28 0.73 17.51
C LYS A 85 18.27 0.45 16.40
N TYR A 86 18.71 0.06 15.21
CA TYR A 86 17.81 -0.35 14.14
C TYR A 86 17.00 -1.60 14.53
N VAL A 87 17.55 -2.51 15.35
CA VAL A 87 16.83 -3.69 15.85
C VAL A 87 15.70 -3.26 16.77
N ASP A 88 15.99 -2.38 17.73
CA ASP A 88 14.97 -1.83 18.64
C ASP A 88 13.83 -1.15 17.86
N ILE A 89 14.16 -0.41 16.79
CA ILE A 89 13.17 0.21 15.92
C ILE A 89 12.31 -0.83 15.21
N VAL A 90 12.91 -1.91 14.70
CA VAL A 90 12.18 -3.01 14.04
C VAL A 90 11.29 -3.74 15.04
N ASP A 91 11.75 -3.96 16.27
CA ASP A 91 10.96 -4.59 17.33
C ASP A 91 9.73 -3.76 17.69
N VAL A 92 9.87 -2.42 17.74
CA VAL A 92 8.73 -1.52 17.92
C VAL A 92 7.75 -1.60 16.76
N ILE A 93 8.23 -1.68 15.51
CA ILE A 93 7.35 -1.87 14.34
C ILE A 93 6.61 -3.22 14.45
N ARG A 94 7.32 -4.30 14.78
CA ARG A 94 6.76 -5.65 14.96
C ARG A 94 5.65 -5.64 16.01
N ALA A 95 5.94 -5.09 17.18
CA ALA A 95 5.00 -5.03 18.30
C ALA A 95 3.75 -4.21 17.96
N ASP A 96 3.91 -3.04 17.32
CA ASP A 96 2.79 -2.17 16.92
C ASP A 96 1.87 -2.85 15.89
N HIS A 97 2.44 -3.59 14.92
CA HIS A 97 1.67 -4.35 13.94
C HIS A 97 0.93 -5.57 14.56
N ILE A 98 1.58 -6.31 15.46
CA ILE A 98 0.93 -7.44 16.14
C ILE A 98 -0.16 -6.96 17.10
N ALA A 99 0.07 -5.87 17.83
CA ALA A 99 -0.90 -5.31 18.77
C ALA A 99 -2.19 -4.90 18.06
N VAL A 100 -2.10 -4.14 16.97
CA VAL A 100 -3.31 -3.69 16.25
C VAL A 100 -4.09 -4.86 15.65
N ALA A 101 -3.41 -5.92 15.21
CA ALA A 101 -4.07 -7.12 14.71
C ALA A 101 -4.84 -7.85 15.81
N LYS A 102 -4.29 -7.96 17.02
CA LYS A 102 -4.98 -8.53 18.18
C LYS A 102 -6.25 -7.77 18.56
N ASP A 103 -6.25 -6.45 18.36
CA ASP A 103 -7.39 -5.60 18.68
C ASP A 103 -8.51 -5.64 17.62
N THR A 104 -8.21 -6.10 16.39
CA THR A 104 -9.11 -5.96 15.24
C THR A 104 -9.54 -7.26 14.58
N ILE A 105 -8.72 -8.31 14.64
CA ILE A 105 -8.96 -9.62 14.02
C ILE A 105 -9.51 -10.58 15.07
N SER A 106 -10.70 -11.12 14.83
CA SER A 106 -11.38 -12.02 15.77
C SER A 106 -10.97 -13.49 15.59
N SER A 107 -10.65 -13.89 14.36
CA SER A 107 -10.24 -15.26 14.02
C SER A 107 -8.82 -15.55 14.50
N ALA A 108 -8.68 -16.52 15.40
CA ALA A 108 -7.38 -16.94 15.93
C ALA A 108 -6.42 -17.45 14.85
N ASP A 109 -6.93 -18.21 13.86
CA ASP A 109 -6.14 -18.76 12.75
C ASP A 109 -5.61 -17.65 11.81
N ILE A 110 -6.44 -16.64 11.51
CA ILE A 110 -6.02 -15.49 10.70
C ILE A 110 -4.98 -14.67 11.46
N LEU A 111 -5.21 -14.43 12.76
CA LEU A 111 -4.30 -13.68 13.61
C LEU A 111 -2.93 -14.36 13.75
N GLU A 112 -2.91 -15.69 13.90
CA GLU A 112 -1.68 -16.49 13.96
C GLU A 112 -0.89 -16.38 12.65
N ARG A 113 -1.53 -16.67 11.50
CA ARG A 113 -0.89 -16.53 10.18
C ARG A 113 -0.37 -15.11 9.93
N TYR A 114 -1.15 -14.10 10.28
CA TYR A 114 -0.71 -12.70 10.15
C TYR A 114 0.52 -12.42 11.00
N SER A 115 0.52 -12.85 12.27
CA SER A 115 1.63 -12.65 13.20
C SER A 115 2.92 -13.31 12.70
N ASP A 116 2.83 -14.52 12.15
CA ASP A 116 3.96 -15.22 11.55
C ASP A 116 4.54 -14.48 10.34
N CYS A 117 3.68 -13.97 9.46
CA CYS A 117 4.10 -13.15 8.33
C CYS A 117 4.79 -11.86 8.80
N VAL A 118 4.27 -11.17 9.83
CA VAL A 118 4.89 -9.97 10.41
C VAL A 118 6.28 -10.31 10.98
N ASN A 119 6.39 -11.40 11.73
CA ASN A 119 7.66 -11.86 12.29
C ASN A 119 8.69 -12.12 11.20
N ALA A 120 8.32 -12.89 10.17
CA ALA A 120 9.19 -13.21 9.04
C ALA A 120 9.65 -11.94 8.28
N GLU A 121 8.74 -10.99 8.03
CA GLU A 121 9.07 -9.74 7.35
C GLU A 121 10.02 -8.86 8.18
N CYS A 122 9.80 -8.77 9.49
CA CYS A 122 10.68 -8.04 10.42
C CYS A 122 12.05 -8.70 10.55
N ASP A 123 12.12 -10.04 10.63
CA ASP A 123 13.39 -10.77 10.70
C ASP A 123 14.20 -10.61 9.41
N ASN A 124 13.53 -10.61 8.26
CA ASN A 124 14.16 -10.30 6.98
C ASN A 124 14.66 -8.85 6.93
N LEU A 125 13.89 -7.90 7.46
CA LEU A 125 14.31 -6.50 7.55
C LEU A 125 15.56 -6.32 8.41
N VAL A 126 15.66 -7.00 9.56
CA VAL A 126 16.88 -7.00 10.39
C VAL A 126 18.08 -7.48 9.60
N LYS A 127 17.95 -8.58 8.84
CA LYS A 127 19.04 -9.09 7.99
C LYS A 127 19.48 -8.08 6.92
N ILE A 128 18.53 -7.36 6.31
CA ILE A 128 18.83 -6.30 5.31
C ILE A 128 19.62 -5.17 5.97
N LEU A 129 19.18 -4.70 7.14
CA LEU A 129 19.84 -3.64 7.90
C LEU A 129 21.23 -4.04 8.38
N GLU A 130 21.39 -5.27 8.88
CA GLU A 130 22.69 -5.83 9.25
C GLU A 130 23.65 -5.87 8.05
N SER A 131 23.17 -6.32 6.88
CA SER A 131 23.98 -6.35 5.67
C SER A 131 24.39 -4.94 5.22
N ALA A 132 23.49 -3.97 5.28
CA ALA A 132 23.79 -2.57 4.98
C ALA A 132 24.84 -1.97 5.94
N GLN A 133 24.76 -2.30 7.23
CA GLN A 133 25.75 -1.89 8.23
C GLN A 133 27.14 -2.48 7.95
N HIS A 134 27.23 -3.74 7.53
CA HIS A 134 28.51 -4.37 7.16
C HIS A 134 29.15 -3.72 5.93
N LEU A 135 28.32 -3.26 4.99
CA LEU A 135 28.77 -2.50 3.82
C LEU A 135 29.05 -1.02 4.14
N THR A 136 28.71 -0.56 5.35
CA THR A 136 28.81 0.84 5.79
C THR A 136 28.09 1.82 4.87
N GLU A 137 27.08 1.35 4.16
CA GLU A 137 26.36 2.13 3.15
C GLU A 137 24.91 1.65 3.06
N VAL A 138 23.97 2.60 3.06
CA VAL A 138 22.59 2.35 2.61
C VAL A 138 22.42 3.00 1.25
N SER A 139 22.55 2.19 0.20
CA SER A 139 22.26 2.66 -1.16
C SER A 139 20.77 2.99 -1.32
N LYS A 140 20.42 3.87 -2.27
CA LYS A 140 19.02 4.25 -2.57
C LYS A 140 18.10 3.04 -2.77
N ARG A 141 18.60 2.02 -3.48
CA ARG A 141 17.89 0.76 -3.70
C ARG A 141 17.63 0.00 -2.39
N THR A 142 18.58 0.04 -1.46
CA THR A 142 18.44 -0.59 -0.15
C THR A 142 17.45 0.20 0.72
N GLU A 143 17.49 1.53 0.66
CA GLU A 143 16.51 2.39 1.34
C GLU A 143 15.08 2.11 0.84
N ASP A 144 14.87 2.00 -0.47
CA ASP A 144 13.58 1.66 -1.06
C ASP A 144 13.06 0.30 -0.56
N LYS A 145 13.94 -0.72 -0.54
CA LYS A 145 13.60 -2.07 -0.02
C LYS A 145 13.26 -2.07 1.47
N ILE A 146 13.97 -1.27 2.26
CA ILE A 146 13.67 -1.09 3.68
C ILE A 146 12.30 -0.44 3.86
N VAL A 147 12.00 0.63 3.12
CA VAL A 147 10.71 1.34 3.21
C VAL A 147 9.55 0.47 2.71
N ALA A 148 9.76 -0.33 1.67
CA ALA A 148 8.76 -1.25 1.12
C ALA A 148 8.19 -2.21 2.18
N LYS A 149 8.99 -2.62 3.17
CA LYS A 149 8.53 -3.48 4.29
C LYS A 149 7.34 -2.89 5.03
N GLY A 150 7.28 -1.56 5.16
CA GLY A 150 6.16 -0.91 5.82
C GLY A 150 4.84 -1.11 5.06
N GLU A 151 4.89 -1.11 3.74
CA GLU A 151 3.72 -1.34 2.90
C GLU A 151 3.33 -2.81 2.87
N LYS A 152 4.30 -3.74 2.85
CA LYS A 152 4.04 -5.18 2.96
C LYS A 152 3.28 -5.50 4.25
N LEU A 153 3.78 -5.01 5.39
CA LEU A 153 3.13 -5.19 6.70
C LEU A 153 1.72 -4.59 6.74
N SER A 154 1.50 -3.47 6.04
CA SER A 154 0.19 -2.80 5.92
C SER A 154 -0.79 -3.60 5.05
N CYS A 155 -0.34 -4.12 3.91
CA CYS A 155 -1.18 -4.91 3.00
C CYS A 155 -1.52 -6.27 3.59
N LEU A 156 -0.57 -6.93 4.27
CA LEU A 156 -0.82 -8.16 5.03
C LEU A 156 -1.90 -7.93 6.09
N TYR A 157 -1.84 -6.80 6.79
CA TYR A 157 -2.81 -6.43 7.81
C TYR A 157 -4.20 -6.21 7.20
N MET A 158 -4.30 -5.39 6.17
CA MET A 158 -5.57 -5.12 5.49
C MET A 158 -6.18 -6.39 4.88
N THR A 159 -5.35 -7.28 4.32
CA THR A 159 -5.78 -8.60 3.83
C THR A 159 -6.37 -9.43 4.95
N ALA A 160 -5.69 -9.51 6.10
CA ALA A 160 -6.16 -10.28 7.24
C ALA A 160 -7.47 -9.73 7.81
N VAL A 161 -7.61 -8.40 7.91
CA VAL A 161 -8.86 -7.74 8.34
C VAL A 161 -10.01 -8.05 7.36
N LEU A 162 -9.77 -8.00 6.05
CA LEU A 162 -10.79 -8.36 5.05
C LEU A 162 -11.21 -9.82 5.16
N GLN A 163 -10.25 -10.74 5.30
CA GLN A 163 -10.51 -12.16 5.47
C GLN A 163 -11.30 -12.46 6.75
N ASP A 164 -10.98 -11.79 7.86
CA ASP A 164 -11.73 -11.89 9.12
C ASP A 164 -13.19 -11.46 8.98
N ARG A 165 -13.47 -10.53 8.06
CA ARG A 165 -14.83 -10.09 7.70
C ARG A 165 -15.46 -10.89 6.57
N GLY A 166 -14.90 -12.05 6.24
CA GLY A 166 -15.46 -12.99 5.25
C GLY A 166 -15.23 -12.57 3.80
N CYS A 167 -14.37 -11.58 3.54
CA CYS A 167 -14.00 -11.19 2.19
C CYS A 167 -12.85 -12.09 1.68
N ASN A 168 -13.00 -12.63 0.46
CA ASN A 168 -11.93 -13.35 -0.22
C ASN A 168 -10.87 -12.35 -0.72
N ALA A 169 -9.96 -11.94 0.16
CA ALA A 169 -8.87 -11.01 -0.16
C ALA A 169 -7.52 -11.75 -0.26
N GLN A 170 -6.67 -11.27 -1.16
CA GLN A 170 -5.34 -11.82 -1.40
C GLN A 170 -4.29 -10.71 -1.40
N TYR A 171 -3.24 -10.89 -0.60
CA TYR A 171 -2.07 -10.03 -0.62
C TYR A 171 -1.28 -10.21 -1.94
N VAL A 172 -0.89 -9.09 -2.56
CA VAL A 172 -0.10 -9.04 -3.79
C VAL A 172 1.17 -8.23 -3.55
N ASP A 173 2.31 -8.91 -3.60
CA ASP A 173 3.63 -8.27 -3.52
C ASP A 173 4.10 -7.85 -4.91
N LEU A 174 4.21 -6.53 -5.12
CA LEU A 174 4.71 -5.98 -6.38
C LEU A 174 6.22 -5.73 -6.41
N SER A 175 6.96 -6.18 -5.38
CA SER A 175 8.41 -5.91 -5.28
C SER A 175 9.23 -6.35 -6.50
N ASN A 176 8.72 -7.29 -7.30
CA ASN A 176 9.38 -7.81 -8.50
C ASN A 176 8.52 -7.65 -9.76
N VAL A 177 7.58 -6.70 -9.79
CA VAL A 177 6.67 -6.53 -10.95
C VAL A 177 7.35 -5.92 -12.17
N ILE A 178 8.48 -5.23 -11.99
CA ILE A 178 9.32 -4.76 -13.09
C ILE A 178 10.18 -5.94 -13.56
N ASP A 179 9.65 -6.71 -14.51
CA ASP A 179 10.31 -7.86 -15.14
C ASP A 179 10.76 -7.57 -16.59
N PHE A 180 10.67 -6.31 -17.01
CA PHE A 180 11.02 -5.82 -18.34
C PHE A 180 12.28 -4.95 -18.32
N PRO A 181 12.99 -4.80 -19.46
CA PRO A 181 14.15 -3.92 -19.55
C PRO A 181 13.79 -2.47 -19.24
N VAL A 182 14.54 -1.85 -18.34
CA VAL A 182 14.42 -0.42 -18.03
C VAL A 182 15.71 0.30 -18.41
N GLY A 183 15.58 1.40 -19.16
CA GLY A 183 16.70 2.27 -19.48
C GLY A 183 17.18 3.08 -18.25
N GLU A 184 18.15 3.96 -18.46
CA GLU A 184 18.68 4.82 -17.39
C GLU A 184 17.69 5.87 -16.89
N ARG A 185 16.65 6.18 -17.68
CA ARG A 185 15.64 7.20 -17.39
C ARG A 185 14.24 6.61 -17.48
N ILE A 186 13.36 7.14 -16.65
CA ILE A 186 11.93 6.85 -16.69
C ILE A 186 11.31 7.66 -17.84
N ASP A 187 10.59 6.98 -18.73
CA ASP A 187 9.89 7.58 -19.87
C ASP A 187 8.47 6.97 -20.01
N ASP A 188 7.75 7.39 -21.05
CA ASP A 188 6.39 6.90 -21.31
C ASP A 188 6.34 5.39 -21.54
N SER A 189 7.42 4.79 -22.07
CA SER A 189 7.48 3.35 -22.31
C SER A 189 7.57 2.57 -21.00
N PHE A 190 8.33 3.09 -20.02
CA PHE A 190 8.38 2.53 -18.68
C PHE A 190 7.00 2.49 -18.04
N TYR A 191 6.25 3.59 -18.06
CA TYR A 191 4.92 3.65 -17.44
C TYR A 191 3.91 2.71 -18.11
N ARG A 192 3.94 2.59 -19.45
CA ARG A 192 3.08 1.64 -20.17
C ARG A 192 3.40 0.19 -19.80
N ASN A 193 4.68 -0.18 -19.78
CA ASN A 193 5.10 -1.54 -19.44
C ASN A 193 4.80 -1.87 -17.97
N LEU A 194 4.99 -0.90 -17.07
CA LEU A 194 4.66 -1.04 -15.66
C LEU A 194 3.15 -1.24 -15.48
N ALA A 195 2.30 -0.41 -16.09
CA ALA A 195 0.84 -0.58 -16.03
C ALA A 195 0.39 -1.97 -16.52
N ALA A 196 0.96 -2.47 -17.61
CA ALA A 196 0.67 -3.82 -18.11
C ALA A 196 1.08 -4.93 -17.12
N SER A 197 2.24 -4.77 -16.48
CA SER A 197 2.76 -5.75 -15.50
C SER A 197 1.95 -5.73 -14.20
N LEU A 198 1.54 -4.55 -13.74
CA LEU A 198 0.62 -4.37 -12.62
C LEU A 198 -0.75 -5.01 -12.90
N ALA A 199 -1.29 -4.81 -14.09
CA ALA A 199 -2.55 -5.44 -14.50
C ALA A 199 -2.47 -6.96 -14.47
N LYS A 200 -1.37 -7.53 -14.98
CA LYS A 200 -1.13 -8.98 -14.93
C LYS A 200 -1.10 -9.49 -13.48
N ALA A 201 -0.43 -8.78 -12.56
CA ALA A 201 -0.39 -9.15 -11.15
C ALA A 201 -1.78 -9.11 -10.49
N VAL A 202 -2.60 -8.10 -10.83
CA VAL A 202 -3.99 -7.98 -10.37
C VAL A 202 -4.85 -9.12 -10.91
N HIS A 203 -4.82 -9.38 -12.22
CA HIS A 203 -5.62 -10.42 -12.84
C HIS A 203 -5.24 -11.84 -12.37
N ALA A 204 -3.98 -12.05 -11.95
CA ALA A 204 -3.54 -13.33 -11.38
C ALA A 204 -4.23 -13.69 -10.05
N CYS A 205 -4.87 -12.73 -9.38
CA CYS A 205 -5.66 -12.98 -8.17
C CYS A 205 -7.03 -13.62 -8.46
N GLY A 206 -7.40 -13.79 -9.73
CA GLY A 206 -8.66 -14.42 -10.12
C GLY A 206 -9.85 -13.65 -9.58
N ASP A 207 -10.65 -14.29 -8.73
CA ASP A 207 -11.89 -13.76 -8.15
C ASP A 207 -11.66 -13.14 -6.74
N ALA A 208 -10.43 -13.18 -6.22
CA ALA A 208 -10.09 -12.54 -4.94
C ALA A 208 -9.89 -11.03 -5.10
N VAL A 209 -10.11 -10.30 -4.00
CA VAL A 209 -9.80 -8.86 -3.88
C VAL A 209 -8.29 -8.69 -3.70
N PRO A 210 -7.57 -8.14 -4.69
CA PRO A 210 -6.13 -7.94 -4.58
C PRO A 210 -5.83 -6.78 -3.62
N VAL A 211 -4.98 -7.02 -2.63
CA VAL A 211 -4.46 -6.03 -1.69
C VAL A 211 -2.98 -5.82 -1.97
N ILE A 212 -2.67 -4.67 -2.55
CA ILE A 212 -1.46 -4.44 -3.33
C ILE A 212 -0.58 -3.40 -2.63
N THR A 213 0.74 -3.65 -2.62
CA THR A 213 1.72 -2.67 -2.15
C THR A 213 1.78 -1.45 -3.08
N GLY A 214 2.07 -0.26 -2.54
CA GLY A 214 2.41 0.91 -3.36
C GLY A 214 3.81 0.81 -4.00
N TYR A 215 4.71 0.06 -3.39
CA TYR A 215 6.05 -0.25 -3.85
C TYR A 215 5.95 -1.30 -4.94
N PHE A 216 6.48 -0.96 -6.12
CA PHE A 216 6.42 -1.78 -7.32
C PHE A 216 7.81 -2.15 -7.86
N GLY A 217 8.79 -2.29 -6.95
CA GLY A 217 10.11 -2.81 -7.28
C GLY A 217 11.18 -1.76 -7.57
N ASP A 218 12.24 -2.22 -8.22
CA ASP A 218 13.48 -1.46 -8.41
C ASP A 218 13.36 -0.47 -9.58
N VAL A 219 13.10 0.79 -9.26
CA VAL A 219 13.12 1.89 -10.23
C VAL A 219 14.56 2.41 -10.42
N PRO A 220 15.04 2.66 -11.65
CA PRO A 220 16.36 3.23 -11.89
C PRO A 220 16.58 4.51 -11.10
N GLY A 221 17.69 4.59 -10.37
CA GLY A 221 17.99 5.74 -9.51
C GLY A 221 17.21 5.81 -8.19
N GLY A 222 16.35 4.83 -7.91
CA GLY A 222 15.59 4.67 -6.66
C GLY A 222 14.18 5.26 -6.74
N LEU A 223 13.19 4.49 -6.28
CA LEU A 223 11.77 4.86 -6.30
C LEU A 223 11.51 6.15 -5.52
N LEU A 224 12.01 6.22 -4.28
CA LEU A 224 11.84 7.40 -3.44
C LEU A 224 12.54 8.64 -4.01
N THR A 225 13.66 8.46 -4.70
CA THR A 225 14.40 9.59 -5.29
C THR A 225 13.74 10.09 -6.56
N GLN A 226 13.30 9.20 -7.45
CA GLN A 226 12.73 9.59 -8.75
C GLN A 226 11.27 10.07 -8.63
N ILE A 227 10.48 9.45 -7.75
CA ILE A 227 9.03 9.66 -7.68
C ILE A 227 8.64 10.42 -6.40
N GLY A 228 9.45 10.33 -5.35
CA GLY A 228 9.12 10.92 -4.06
C GLY A 228 8.08 10.11 -3.29
N ARG A 229 7.62 10.66 -2.16
CA ARG A 229 6.73 9.96 -1.21
C ARG A 229 5.28 9.74 -1.72
N GLY A 230 4.95 10.24 -2.91
CA GLY A 230 3.68 10.04 -3.59
C GLY A 230 3.60 8.74 -4.41
N TYR A 231 4.62 7.89 -4.39
CA TYR A 231 4.70 6.70 -5.23
C TYR A 231 3.51 5.73 -5.07
N THR A 232 2.88 5.64 -3.89
CA THR A 232 1.67 4.81 -3.72
C THR A 232 0.50 5.33 -4.56
N ASP A 233 0.33 6.67 -4.65
CA ASP A 233 -0.74 7.29 -5.46
C ASP A 233 -0.48 7.03 -6.95
N LEU A 234 0.78 7.15 -7.39
CA LEU A 234 1.20 6.78 -8.74
C LEU A 234 0.95 5.29 -9.04
N CYS A 235 1.31 4.39 -8.11
CA CYS A 235 1.06 2.97 -8.25
C CYS A 235 -0.43 2.68 -8.45
N ALA A 236 -1.29 3.30 -7.64
CA ALA A 236 -2.74 3.13 -7.75
C ALA A 236 -3.27 3.65 -9.09
N ALA A 237 -2.76 4.79 -9.58
CA ALA A 237 -3.10 5.29 -10.91
C ALA A 237 -2.65 4.35 -12.04
N LEU A 238 -1.45 3.78 -11.95
CA LEU A 238 -0.95 2.83 -12.96
C LEU A 238 -1.69 1.48 -12.90
N VAL A 239 -2.11 1.03 -11.71
CA VAL A 239 -3.00 -0.13 -11.57
C VAL A 239 -4.34 0.16 -12.25
N ALA A 240 -4.96 1.32 -11.98
CA ALA A 240 -6.24 1.71 -12.57
C ALA A 240 -6.17 1.78 -14.09
N VAL A 241 -5.13 2.41 -14.64
CA VAL A 241 -4.87 2.45 -16.09
C VAL A 241 -4.65 1.04 -16.64
N GLY A 242 -3.84 0.22 -15.98
CA GLY A 242 -3.47 -1.11 -16.44
C GLY A 242 -4.67 -2.07 -16.54
N ILE A 243 -5.56 -2.04 -15.56
CA ILE A 243 -6.76 -2.91 -15.52
C ILE A 243 -7.97 -2.32 -16.25
N GLY A 244 -7.86 -1.08 -16.74
CA GLY A 244 -8.98 -0.35 -17.34
C GLY A 244 -10.10 -0.04 -16.35
N ALA A 245 -9.75 0.35 -15.12
CA ALA A 245 -10.70 0.70 -14.09
C ALA A 245 -11.58 1.89 -14.49
N SER A 246 -12.86 1.84 -14.12
CA SER A 246 -13.81 2.94 -14.32
C SER A 246 -13.51 4.12 -13.39
N GLU A 247 -12.94 3.85 -12.22
CA GLU A 247 -12.64 4.87 -11.22
C GLU A 247 -11.39 4.52 -10.38
N LEU A 248 -10.62 5.56 -10.04
CA LEU A 248 -9.61 5.54 -8.99
C LEU A 248 -10.08 6.40 -7.81
N GLN A 249 -10.29 5.77 -6.67
CA GLN A 249 -10.70 6.43 -5.43
C GLN A 249 -9.50 6.58 -4.50
N ILE A 250 -9.14 7.83 -4.18
CA ILE A 250 -8.04 8.14 -3.26
C ILE A 250 -8.61 8.53 -1.89
N TRP A 251 -8.53 7.62 -0.93
CA TRP A 251 -9.07 7.81 0.43
C TRP A 251 -8.04 8.48 1.35
N LYS A 252 -8.38 9.67 1.84
CA LYS A 252 -7.57 10.50 2.75
C LYS A 252 -8.42 10.93 3.96
N GLU A 253 -7.78 11.43 5.02
CA GLU A 253 -8.45 11.95 6.23
C GLU A 253 -9.05 13.37 6.04
N VAL A 254 -9.17 13.84 4.81
CA VAL A 254 -9.79 15.13 4.47
C VAL A 254 -10.83 14.87 3.38
N ASP A 255 -11.94 15.60 3.43
CA ASP A 255 -13.12 15.38 2.59
C ASP A 255 -12.90 15.57 1.07
N GLY A 256 -11.69 15.96 0.67
CA GLY A 256 -11.29 16.10 -0.72
C GLY A 256 -10.26 17.21 -0.89
N ILE A 257 -10.34 17.89 -2.02
CA ILE A 257 -9.46 19.02 -2.36
C ILE A 257 -10.16 20.31 -1.94
N PHE A 258 -9.44 21.15 -1.18
CA PHE A 258 -9.93 22.44 -0.72
C PHE A 258 -9.29 23.57 -1.52
N THR A 259 -9.94 24.74 -1.56
CA THR A 259 -9.40 25.96 -2.20
C THR A 259 -8.07 26.43 -1.60
N ALA A 260 -7.74 26.01 -0.37
CA ALA A 260 -6.47 26.22 0.32
C ALA A 260 -6.32 25.17 1.43
N ASP A 261 -5.15 25.06 2.08
CA ASP A 261 -4.96 24.17 3.24
C ASP A 261 -5.92 24.56 4.39
N PRO A 262 -6.94 23.74 4.70
CA PRO A 262 -7.96 24.09 5.68
C PRO A 262 -7.41 24.20 7.12
N ARG A 263 -6.20 23.67 7.38
CA ARG A 263 -5.51 23.80 8.67
C ARG A 263 -4.91 25.19 8.86
N LYS A 264 -4.64 25.90 7.76
CA LYS A 264 -4.04 27.24 7.75
C LYS A 264 -5.07 28.32 7.44
N VAL A 265 -6.06 27.99 6.60
CA VAL A 265 -7.09 28.90 6.13
C VAL A 265 -8.46 28.33 6.52
N PRO A 266 -9.05 28.75 7.66
CA PRO A 266 -10.33 28.23 8.14
C PRO A 266 -11.50 28.46 7.17
N THR A 267 -11.38 29.41 6.24
CA THR A 267 -12.39 29.73 5.23
C THR A 267 -12.24 28.90 3.94
N ALA A 268 -11.28 27.96 3.89
CA ALA A 268 -11.09 27.08 2.74
C ALA A 268 -12.35 26.25 2.49
N ARG A 269 -12.77 26.17 1.22
CA ARG A 269 -13.99 25.48 0.80
C ARG A 269 -13.62 24.21 0.06
N LEU A 270 -14.44 23.16 0.24
CA LEU A 270 -14.33 21.94 -0.53
C LEU A 270 -14.67 22.22 -2.00
N LEU A 271 -13.80 21.76 -2.91
CA LEU A 271 -14.04 21.82 -4.34
C LEU A 271 -14.86 20.59 -4.76
N PRO A 272 -16.04 20.76 -5.39
CA PRO A 272 -16.87 19.64 -5.82
C PRO A 272 -16.25 18.87 -7.00
N SER A 273 -15.44 19.53 -7.81
CA SER A 273 -14.72 18.95 -8.94
C SER A 273 -13.48 19.77 -9.26
N VAL A 274 -12.41 19.10 -9.71
CA VAL A 274 -11.22 19.72 -10.28
C VAL A 274 -10.82 18.97 -11.53
N THR A 275 -10.26 19.68 -12.51
CA THR A 275 -9.64 19.07 -13.68
C THR A 275 -8.28 18.46 -13.31
N PRO A 276 -7.76 17.48 -14.08
CA PRO A 276 -6.43 16.93 -13.84
C PRO A 276 -5.32 17.99 -13.87
N SER A 277 -5.43 18.99 -14.75
CA SER A 277 -4.48 20.11 -14.82
C SER A 277 -4.49 20.96 -13.55
N GLU A 278 -5.68 21.29 -13.03
CA GLU A 278 -5.80 22.05 -11.78
C GLU A 278 -5.27 21.23 -10.60
N ALA A 279 -5.57 19.93 -10.54
CA ALA A 279 -5.08 19.06 -9.47
C ALA A 279 -3.54 18.97 -9.45
N ALA A 280 -2.89 18.94 -10.62
CA ALA A 280 -1.43 18.89 -10.73
C ALA A 280 -0.74 20.18 -10.26
N GLU A 281 -1.42 21.33 -10.31
CA GLU A 281 -0.89 22.61 -9.78
C GLU A 281 -1.06 22.75 -8.25
N LEU A 282 -1.88 21.89 -7.64
CA LEU A 282 -2.21 21.94 -6.20
C LEU A 282 -1.36 21.01 -5.33
N THR A 283 -0.53 20.16 -5.93
CA THR A 283 0.32 19.14 -5.25
C THR A 283 1.77 19.55 -5.12
#